data_AF-A0A6G3XTJ8-F1
#
_entry.id   AF-A0A6G3XTJ8-F1
#
_cell.length_a   1.000
_cell.length_b   1.000
_cell.length_c   1.000
_cell.angle_alpha   90.00
_cell.angle_beta   90.00
_cell.angle_gamma   90.00
#
_symmetry.space_group_name_H-M   'P 1'
#
loop_
_entity.id
_entity.type
_entity.pdbx_description
1 polymer ?
#
loop_
_entity_poly.entity_id
_entity_poly.type
_entity_poly.pdbx_seq_one_letter_code
_entity_poly.pdbx_strand_id
1 'polypeptide(L)'
;PPLVDLVVPVLLRYLCDAKFARDAEVLGAMNSGDRDPALVGKAITVYPRVEDVTALGTELADLLTGRPGPRVLSDRRIRPDAPVYYRYGPFRATGVDDAALAMTGPDGSRFPGRAGTRYRQPPWAADPFRPAEPPPGGSARLIGGRYRLTTGIARSAHGDVYRAVDIATREHLIVKQARAHAGEDANGVDARGRLRHEHTVLAALAGVDGVPQVREHLRHGDDE
;
A
#
# COMPACT_ATOMS: atom_id res chain seq x y z
N PRO A 1 -19.02 -10.39 10.70
CA PRO A 1 -19.78 -9.21 10.24
C PRO A 1 -19.08 -8.57 9.03
N PRO A 2 -19.84 -8.16 7.99
CA PRO A 2 -19.37 -7.28 6.94
C PRO A 2 -18.57 -6.09 7.52
N LEU A 3 -17.53 -5.64 6.80
CA LEU A 3 -16.67 -4.54 7.26
C LEU A 3 -17.46 -3.26 7.58
N VAL A 4 -18.50 -2.97 6.80
CA VAL A 4 -19.36 -1.79 6.98
C VAL A 4 -20.07 -1.82 8.33
N ASP A 5 -20.64 -2.96 8.72
CA ASP A 5 -21.39 -3.12 9.97
C ASP A 5 -20.51 -2.92 11.21
N LEU A 6 -19.19 -3.15 11.07
CA LEU A 6 -18.22 -2.88 12.13
C LEU A 6 -17.86 -1.40 12.22
N VAL A 7 -17.62 -0.76 11.08
CA VAL A 7 -17.04 0.58 11.01
C VAL A 7 -18.09 1.67 11.23
N VAL A 8 -19.31 1.51 10.71
CA VAL A 8 -20.37 2.54 10.79
C VAL A 8 -20.68 2.94 12.24
N PRO A 9 -20.86 2.02 13.22
CA PRO A 9 -21.07 2.40 14.61
C PRO A 9 -19.95 3.27 15.21
N VAL A 10 -18.70 3.07 14.77
CA VAL A 10 -17.60 3.94 15.17
C VAL A 10 -17.76 5.33 14.55
N LEU A 11 -17.97 5.39 13.23
CA LEU A 11 -18.08 6.66 12.50
C LEU A 11 -19.22 7.55 13.01
N LEU A 12 -20.34 6.96 13.45
CA LEU A 12 -21.48 7.71 13.99
C LEU A 12 -21.17 8.47 15.30
N ARG A 13 -20.04 8.19 15.95
CA ARG A 13 -19.58 8.93 17.14
C ARG A 13 -18.75 10.17 16.82
N TYR A 14 -18.42 10.40 15.55
CA TYR A 14 -17.56 11.48 15.10
C TYR A 14 -18.24 12.34 14.02
N LEU A 15 -17.85 13.61 13.92
CA LEU A 15 -18.24 14.44 12.79
C LEU A 15 -17.27 14.20 11.63
N CYS A 16 -17.68 13.38 10.67
CA CYS A 16 -16.88 13.05 9.49
C CYS A 16 -17.73 12.79 8.26
N ASP A 17 -17.16 13.05 7.08
CA ASP A 17 -17.67 12.48 5.83
C ASP A 17 -17.00 11.13 5.58
N ALA A 18 -17.70 10.18 4.96
CA ALA A 18 -17.12 8.90 4.58
C ALA A 18 -17.65 8.43 3.22
N LYS A 19 -16.80 7.72 2.47
CA LYS A 19 -17.18 7.00 1.26
C LYS A 19 -16.79 5.54 1.38
N PHE A 20 -17.61 4.70 0.76
CA PHE A 20 -17.49 3.25 0.79
C PHE A 20 -17.44 2.72 -0.64
N ALA A 21 -16.69 1.65 -0.87
CA ALA A 21 -16.89 0.84 -2.06
C ALA A 21 -18.35 0.34 -2.07
N ARG A 22 -19.06 0.57 -3.17
CA ARG A 22 -20.50 0.35 -3.28
C ARG A 22 -20.88 -1.13 -3.06
N ASP A 23 -20.08 -2.02 -3.61
CA ASP A 23 -20.30 -3.47 -3.61
C ASP A 23 -18.96 -4.22 -3.81
N ALA A 24 -19.01 -5.55 -3.77
CA ALA A 24 -17.83 -6.40 -3.93
C ALA A 24 -17.20 -6.29 -5.33
N GLU A 25 -17.99 -6.03 -6.37
CA GLU A 25 -17.49 -5.87 -7.75
C GLU A 25 -16.65 -4.60 -7.88
N VAL A 26 -17.17 -3.48 -7.38
CA VAL A 26 -16.45 -2.20 -7.30
C VAL A 26 -15.19 -2.35 -6.45
N LEU A 27 -15.27 -3.04 -5.31
CA LEU A 27 -14.11 -3.30 -4.46
C LEU A 27 -13.05 -4.14 -5.18
N GLY A 28 -13.45 -5.20 -5.88
CA GLY A 28 -12.56 -6.03 -6.69
C GLY A 28 -11.89 -5.23 -7.81
N ALA A 29 -12.65 -4.41 -8.54
CA ALA A 29 -12.13 -3.55 -9.61
C ALA A 29 -11.27 -2.38 -9.09
N MET A 30 -11.40 -1.99 -7.82
CA MET A 30 -10.45 -1.08 -7.15
C MET A 30 -9.18 -1.82 -6.74
N ASN A 31 -9.32 -3.02 -6.18
CA ASN A 31 -8.20 -3.86 -5.73
C ASN A 31 -7.36 -4.41 -6.90
N SER A 32 -7.93 -4.54 -8.09
CA SER A 32 -7.19 -4.90 -9.30
C SER A 32 -6.10 -3.87 -9.62
N GLY A 33 -6.28 -2.61 -9.25
CA GLY A 33 -5.27 -1.57 -9.49
C GLY A 33 -5.03 -1.23 -10.96
N ASP A 34 -5.82 -1.78 -11.90
CA ASP A 34 -5.65 -1.57 -13.34
C ASP A 34 -6.04 -0.15 -13.76
N ARG A 35 -7.10 0.39 -13.14
CA ARG A 35 -7.58 1.75 -13.41
C ARG A 35 -6.70 2.81 -12.75
N ASP A 36 -6.40 2.60 -11.48
CA ASP A 36 -5.53 3.48 -10.70
C ASP A 36 -4.95 2.69 -9.51
N PRO A 37 -3.62 2.46 -9.49
CA PRO A 37 -2.94 1.81 -8.37
C PRO A 37 -3.19 2.49 -7.01
N ALA A 38 -3.54 3.78 -6.99
CA ALA A 38 -3.82 4.52 -5.77
C ALA A 38 -5.17 4.13 -5.11
N LEU A 39 -6.03 3.37 -5.78
CA LEU A 39 -7.31 2.88 -5.24
C LEU A 39 -7.18 1.58 -4.45
N VAL A 40 -6.10 0.83 -4.65
CA VAL A 40 -5.89 -0.47 -3.99
C VAL A 40 -5.95 -0.31 -2.47
N GLY A 41 -6.80 -1.14 -1.84
CA GLY A 41 -7.05 -1.16 -0.39
C GLY A 41 -7.96 -0.07 0.17
N LYS A 42 -8.48 0.84 -0.65
CA LYS A 42 -9.37 1.93 -0.19
C LYS A 42 -10.85 1.50 -0.18
N ALA A 43 -11.17 0.44 0.58
CA ALA A 43 -12.56 0.00 0.74
C ALA A 43 -13.45 1.06 1.40
N ILE A 44 -12.88 1.80 2.36
CA ILE A 44 -13.53 2.91 3.06
C ILE A 44 -12.53 4.07 3.11
N THR A 45 -12.98 5.30 2.86
CA THR A 45 -12.20 6.52 3.10
C THR A 45 -13.00 7.45 3.99
N VAL A 46 -12.38 7.93 5.06
CA VAL A 46 -13.00 8.79 6.07
C VAL A 46 -12.31 10.14 6.09
N TYR A 47 -13.09 11.20 6.20
CA TYR A 47 -12.67 12.60 6.25
C TYR A 47 -13.11 13.21 7.59
N PRO A 48 -12.37 12.95 8.68
CA PRO A 48 -12.71 13.45 10.01
C PRO A 48 -12.19 14.86 10.26
N ARG A 49 -12.82 15.62 11.15
CA ARG A 49 -12.22 16.88 11.61
C ARG A 49 -10.79 16.67 12.11
N VAL A 50 -9.95 17.69 11.97
CA VAL A 50 -8.52 17.61 12.28
C VAL A 50 -8.29 17.18 13.73
N GLU A 51 -9.09 17.71 14.66
CA GLU A 51 -9.04 17.36 16.08
C GLU A 51 -9.43 15.90 16.38
N ASP A 52 -10.19 15.25 15.51
CA ASP A 52 -10.70 13.89 15.71
C ASP A 52 -9.81 12.81 15.08
N VAL A 53 -8.82 13.20 14.25
CA VAL A 53 -8.00 12.25 13.45
C VAL A 53 -7.36 11.17 14.31
N THR A 54 -6.67 11.55 15.39
CA THR A 54 -5.94 10.60 16.23
C THR A 54 -6.88 9.67 16.99
N ALA A 55 -7.98 10.21 17.56
CA ALA A 55 -8.96 9.42 18.30
C ALA A 55 -9.67 8.41 17.39
N LEU A 56 -10.24 8.89 16.28
CA LEU A 56 -10.94 8.03 15.31
C LEU A 56 -9.99 7.01 14.68
N GLY A 57 -8.80 7.44 14.25
CA GLY A 57 -7.83 6.54 13.61
C GLY A 57 -7.35 5.43 14.55
N THR A 58 -7.15 5.74 15.83
CA THR A 58 -6.77 4.75 16.86
C THR A 58 -7.91 3.76 17.09
N GLU A 59 -9.14 4.25 17.26
CA GLU A 59 -10.29 3.39 17.50
C GLU A 59 -10.60 2.46 16.32
N LEU A 60 -10.49 2.96 15.09
CA LEU A 60 -10.59 2.12 13.90
C LEU A 60 -9.46 1.08 13.82
N ALA A 61 -8.24 1.45 14.23
CA ALA A 61 -7.12 0.51 14.26
C ALA A 61 -7.33 -0.60 15.29
N ASP A 62 -7.84 -0.26 16.48
CA ASP A 62 -8.20 -1.24 17.51
C ASP A 62 -9.30 -2.18 17.01
N LEU A 63 -10.40 -1.63 16.49
CA LEU A 63 -11.52 -2.40 15.95
C LEU A 63 -11.09 -3.39 14.85
N LEU A 64 -10.13 -2.99 14.00
CA LEU A 64 -9.70 -3.77 12.83
C LEU A 64 -8.40 -4.54 13.07
N THR A 65 -7.97 -4.70 14.32
CA THR A 65 -6.79 -5.49 14.69
C THR A 65 -6.90 -6.92 14.16
N GLY A 66 -5.80 -7.42 13.58
CA GLY A 66 -5.68 -8.77 13.02
C GLY A 66 -6.38 -8.97 11.68
N ARG A 67 -7.09 -7.96 11.15
CA ARG A 67 -7.75 -8.08 9.85
C ARG A 67 -6.73 -7.93 8.71
N PRO A 68 -6.72 -8.85 7.74
CA PRO A 68 -5.89 -8.71 6.55
C PRO A 68 -6.46 -7.65 5.60
N GLY A 69 -5.61 -7.17 4.70
CA GLY A 69 -6.02 -6.29 3.62
C GLY A 69 -4.81 -5.90 2.75
N PRO A 70 -5.05 -5.48 1.50
CA PRO A 70 -4.00 -5.00 0.63
C PRO A 70 -3.38 -3.72 1.18
N ARG A 71 -2.08 -3.54 0.95
CA ARG A 71 -1.36 -2.34 1.35
C ARG A 71 -1.81 -1.14 0.51
N VAL A 72 -2.21 -0.06 1.17
CA VAL A 72 -2.46 1.23 0.51
C VAL A 72 -1.14 1.96 0.29
N LEU A 73 -0.67 2.05 -0.96
CA LEU A 73 0.66 2.58 -1.27
C LEU A 73 0.81 4.09 -1.07
N SER A 74 -0.28 4.85 -1.28
CA SER A 74 -0.28 6.32 -1.11
C SER A 74 -0.32 6.77 0.34
N ASP A 75 -0.53 5.86 1.28
CA ASP A 75 -0.95 6.18 2.63
C ASP A 75 0.01 5.53 3.63
N ARG A 76 0.10 6.10 4.83
CA ARG A 76 0.92 5.56 5.92
C ARG A 76 0.04 4.75 6.84
N ARG A 77 0.48 3.54 7.20
CA ARG A 77 -0.24 2.66 8.12
C ARG A 77 -0.11 3.19 9.55
N ILE A 78 -1.24 3.28 10.26
CA ILE A 78 -1.28 3.68 11.68
C ILE A 78 -0.55 2.64 12.51
N ARG A 79 -0.93 1.35 12.37
CA ARG A 79 -0.32 0.21 13.07
C ARG A 79 -0.09 -0.99 12.15
N PRO A 80 0.95 -1.81 12.38
CA PRO A 80 1.25 -2.97 11.54
C PRO A 80 0.15 -4.03 11.48
N ASP A 81 -0.64 -4.17 12.55
CA ASP A 81 -1.63 -5.23 12.75
C ASP A 81 -3.07 -4.85 12.36
N ALA A 82 -3.29 -3.62 11.87
CA ALA A 82 -4.61 -3.14 11.46
C ALA A 82 -4.54 -2.50 10.05
N PRO A 83 -5.49 -2.78 9.14
CA PRO A 83 -5.51 -2.22 7.80
C PRO A 83 -6.05 -0.77 7.78
N VAL A 84 -5.57 0.07 8.69
CA VAL A 84 -5.96 1.48 8.82
C VAL A 84 -4.79 2.37 8.43
N TYR A 85 -5.04 3.24 7.45
CA TYR A 85 -4.04 4.10 6.83
C TYR A 85 -4.51 5.55 6.82
N TYR A 86 -3.56 6.48 6.80
CA TYR A 86 -3.82 7.90 6.69
C TYR A 86 -2.90 8.57 5.67
N ARG A 87 -3.38 9.68 5.11
CA ARG A 87 -2.61 10.54 4.21
C ARG A 87 -3.10 11.98 4.34
N TYR A 88 -2.29 12.91 3.85
CA TYR A 88 -2.70 14.30 3.68
C TYR A 88 -3.32 14.47 2.29
N GLY A 89 -4.46 15.14 2.24
CA GLY A 89 -5.15 15.50 1.03
C GLY A 89 -6.31 16.45 1.31
N PRO A 90 -6.85 17.11 0.29
CA PRO A 90 -8.02 17.96 0.43
C PRO A 90 -9.24 17.12 0.81
N PHE A 91 -10.05 17.66 1.72
CA PHE A 91 -11.31 17.06 2.15
C PHE A 91 -12.42 17.27 1.13
N ARG A 92 -12.42 18.46 0.50
CA ARG A 92 -13.28 18.83 -0.60
C ARG A 92 -12.40 19.16 -1.79
N ALA A 93 -12.60 18.44 -2.89
CA ALA A 93 -12.00 18.78 -4.17
C ALA A 93 -12.90 19.81 -4.86
N THR A 94 -12.33 20.92 -5.34
CA THR A 94 -13.08 21.92 -6.13
C THR A 94 -13.11 21.58 -7.62
N GLY A 95 -12.60 20.41 -8.01
CA GLY A 95 -12.38 19.96 -9.37
C GLY A 95 -11.56 18.67 -9.41
N VAL A 96 -11.25 18.18 -10.62
CA VAL A 96 -10.51 16.92 -10.84
C VAL A 96 -9.06 17.13 -11.26
N ASP A 97 -8.64 18.38 -11.47
CA ASP A 97 -7.25 18.68 -11.80
C ASP A 97 -6.36 18.71 -10.55
N ASP A 98 -5.04 18.59 -10.75
CA ASP A 98 -4.08 18.57 -9.65
C ASP A 98 -4.08 19.89 -8.86
N ALA A 99 -4.52 21.00 -9.48
CA ALA A 99 -4.63 22.31 -8.85
C ALA A 99 -5.79 22.37 -7.84
N ALA A 100 -6.94 21.80 -8.18
CA ALA A 100 -8.12 21.66 -7.32
C ALA A 100 -7.97 20.59 -6.23
N LEU A 101 -6.94 19.75 -6.36
CA LEU A 101 -6.57 18.75 -5.37
C LEU A 101 -5.37 19.17 -4.49
N ALA A 102 -5.00 20.45 -4.47
CA ALA A 102 -3.88 20.95 -3.68
C ALA A 102 -4.29 21.37 -2.26
N MET A 103 -3.37 21.17 -1.31
CA MET A 103 -3.43 21.77 0.02
C MET A 103 -2.55 23.03 0.04
N THR A 104 -3.00 24.06 0.75
CA THR A 104 -2.24 25.31 0.93
C THR A 104 -1.75 25.38 2.38
N GLY A 105 -0.45 25.58 2.55
CA GLY A 105 0.20 25.77 3.84
C GLY A 105 0.00 27.18 4.41
N PRO A 106 0.37 27.40 5.68
CA PRO A 106 0.21 28.68 6.36
C PRO A 106 1.01 29.83 5.72
N ASP A 107 2.09 29.50 5.00
CA ASP A 107 2.95 30.42 4.24
C ASP A 107 2.54 30.55 2.77
N GLY A 108 1.40 29.97 2.36
CA GLY A 108 0.95 29.93 0.98
C GLY A 108 1.60 28.84 0.12
N SER A 109 2.49 28.02 0.68
CA SER A 109 3.09 26.89 -0.04
C SER A 109 2.01 25.88 -0.49
N ARG A 110 2.18 25.28 -1.67
CA ARG A 110 1.22 24.32 -2.23
C ARG A 110 1.74 22.89 -2.14
N PHE A 111 0.89 21.97 -1.70
CA PHE A 111 1.17 20.54 -1.66
C PHE A 111 0.16 19.79 -2.53
N PRO A 112 0.60 19.01 -3.54
CA PRO A 112 -0.30 18.17 -4.34
C PRO A 112 -0.94 17.10 -3.46
N GLY A 113 -2.27 17.12 -3.31
CA GLY A 113 -3.04 16.20 -2.47
C GLY A 113 -3.64 15.01 -3.21
N ARG A 114 -3.35 14.87 -4.52
CA ARG A 114 -3.67 13.65 -5.28
C ARG A 114 -2.89 12.46 -4.70
N ALA A 115 -3.59 11.35 -4.48
CA ALA A 115 -2.97 10.11 -4.02
C ALA A 115 -2.09 9.53 -5.14
N GLY A 116 -0.83 9.25 -4.81
CA GLY A 116 0.10 8.56 -5.72
C GLY A 116 0.38 7.12 -5.29
N THR A 117 1.54 6.61 -5.67
CA THR A 117 2.04 5.27 -5.31
C THR A 117 3.02 5.29 -4.14
N ARG A 118 3.13 6.42 -3.43
CA ARG A 118 3.93 6.57 -2.22
C ARG A 118 3.31 7.59 -1.28
N TYR A 119 3.47 7.37 0.02
CA TYR A 119 3.12 8.35 1.04
C TYR A 119 3.93 9.64 0.89
N ARG A 120 3.26 10.77 1.11
CA ARG A 120 3.87 12.10 1.20
C ARG A 120 3.22 12.86 2.35
N GLN A 121 4.05 13.64 3.04
CA GLN A 121 3.63 14.53 4.13
C GLN A 121 4.00 15.97 3.74
N PRO A 122 3.07 16.93 3.88
CA PRO A 122 3.40 18.35 3.73
C PRO A 122 4.45 18.76 4.76
N PRO A 123 5.46 19.58 4.40
CA PRO A 123 6.54 19.93 5.31
C PRO A 123 6.08 20.75 6.52
N TRP A 124 4.91 21.40 6.44
CA TRP A 124 4.31 22.17 7.52
C TRP A 124 3.37 21.36 8.43
N ALA A 125 3.04 20.12 8.08
CA ALA A 125 2.09 19.32 8.82
C ALA A 125 2.79 18.36 9.79
N ALA A 126 2.35 18.32 11.04
CA ALA A 126 2.79 17.31 12.01
C ALA A 126 2.19 15.94 11.67
N ASP A 127 2.94 14.86 11.96
CA ASP A 127 2.43 13.50 11.87
C ASP A 127 1.56 13.18 13.10
N PRO A 128 0.25 12.89 12.94
CA PRO A 128 -0.66 12.68 14.06
C PRO A 128 -0.48 11.34 14.78
N PHE A 129 0.27 10.39 14.20
CA PHE A 129 0.45 9.03 14.75
C PHE A 129 1.90 8.65 15.01
N ARG A 130 2.86 9.50 14.63
CA ARG A 130 4.28 9.24 14.87
C ARG A 130 4.98 10.47 15.44
N PRO A 131 5.87 10.32 16.42
CA PRO A 131 6.75 11.40 16.81
C PRO A 131 7.63 11.84 15.61
N ALA A 132 8.12 13.07 15.66
CA ALA A 132 9.05 13.58 14.65
C ALA A 132 10.36 12.75 14.70
N GLU A 133 10.48 11.76 13.83
CA GLU A 133 11.71 11.00 13.68
C GLU A 133 12.67 11.70 12.70
N PRO A 134 13.98 11.67 12.95
CA PRO A 134 14.96 12.07 11.95
C PRO A 134 14.82 11.19 10.69
N PRO A 135 15.15 11.71 9.50
CA PRO A 135 15.02 10.96 8.27
C PRO A 135 15.81 9.64 8.40
N PRO A 136 15.25 8.51 7.96
CA PRO A 136 15.94 7.23 8.06
C PRO A 136 17.27 7.33 7.31
N GLY A 137 18.36 6.95 7.99
CA GLY A 137 19.67 6.83 7.37
C GLY A 137 19.58 5.89 6.17
N GLY A 138 20.07 6.34 5.02
CA GLY A 138 19.98 5.61 3.75
C GLY A 138 20.85 4.35 3.73
N SER A 139 20.47 3.30 4.45
CA SER A 139 21.01 1.96 4.22
C SER A 139 20.34 1.34 3.01
N ALA A 140 21.11 0.75 2.09
CA ALA A 140 20.56 0.00 0.98
C ALA A 140 19.68 -1.14 1.51
N ARG A 141 18.41 -1.16 1.10
CA ARG A 141 17.43 -2.16 1.56
C ARG A 141 17.83 -3.55 1.03
N LEU A 142 18.21 -4.44 1.94
CA LEU A 142 18.45 -5.85 1.64
C LEU A 142 17.14 -6.65 1.78
N ILE A 143 16.84 -7.46 0.78
CA ILE A 143 15.76 -8.46 0.84
C ILE A 143 16.36 -9.77 1.36
N GLY A 144 15.69 -10.39 2.33
CA GLY A 144 16.19 -11.60 3.01
C GLY A 144 17.56 -11.43 3.67
N GLY A 145 17.98 -10.19 3.95
CA GLY A 145 19.33 -9.91 4.46
C GLY A 145 20.48 -10.16 3.47
N ARG A 146 20.18 -10.49 2.19
CA ARG A 146 21.17 -10.96 1.21
C ARG A 146 21.09 -10.25 -0.14
N TYR A 147 19.89 -9.97 -0.61
CA TYR A 147 19.70 -9.44 -1.96
C TYR A 147 19.60 -7.92 -1.94
N ARG A 148 20.62 -7.26 -2.50
CA ARG A 148 20.64 -5.80 -2.60
C ARG A 148 19.96 -5.35 -3.89
N LEU A 149 18.83 -4.65 -3.76
CA LEU A 149 18.13 -4.07 -4.91
C LEU A 149 18.97 -2.93 -5.51
N THR A 150 19.12 -2.91 -6.83
CA THR A 150 19.93 -1.91 -7.54
C THR A 150 19.11 -0.99 -8.43
N THR A 151 18.09 -1.50 -9.13
CA THR A 151 17.29 -0.71 -10.06
C THR A 151 15.88 -1.28 -10.17
N GLY A 152 14.86 -0.43 -10.11
CA GLY A 152 13.49 -0.83 -10.42
C GLY A 152 13.27 -0.95 -11.93
N ILE A 153 12.72 -2.08 -12.36
CA ILE A 153 12.35 -2.38 -13.76
C ILE A 153 10.89 -1.99 -14.00
N ALA A 154 10.00 -2.47 -13.13
CA ALA A 154 8.57 -2.24 -13.23
C ALA A 154 7.99 -2.00 -11.84
N ARG A 155 6.95 -1.17 -11.78
CA ARG A 155 6.18 -0.92 -10.55
C ARG A 155 4.70 -1.02 -10.88
N SER A 156 3.97 -1.79 -10.09
CA SER A 156 2.51 -1.90 -10.19
C SER A 156 1.88 -1.85 -8.81
N ALA A 157 0.55 -1.98 -8.71
CA ALA A 157 -0.10 -2.16 -7.43
C ALA A 157 0.17 -3.57 -6.84
N HIS A 158 0.34 -4.58 -7.70
CA HIS A 158 0.51 -5.98 -7.31
C HIS A 158 1.92 -6.32 -6.85
N GLY A 159 2.91 -5.56 -7.29
CA GLY A 159 4.31 -5.89 -7.05
C GLY A 159 5.25 -4.97 -7.80
N ASP A 160 6.53 -5.07 -7.47
CA ASP A 160 7.60 -4.40 -8.19
C ASP A 160 8.61 -5.43 -8.69
N VAL A 161 9.27 -5.13 -9.81
CA VAL A 161 10.34 -5.95 -10.37
C VAL A 161 11.63 -5.17 -10.30
N TYR A 162 12.69 -5.80 -9.82
CA TYR A 162 13.98 -5.17 -9.60
C TYR A 162 15.12 -5.95 -10.23
N ARG A 163 16.16 -5.23 -10.66
CA ARG A 163 17.51 -5.77 -10.70
C ARG A 163 18.05 -5.80 -9.28
N ALA A 164 18.76 -6.87 -8.94
CA ALA A 164 19.40 -7.04 -7.66
C ALA A 164 20.78 -7.68 -7.82
N VAL A 165 21.56 -7.63 -6.74
CA VAL A 165 22.81 -8.36 -6.61
C VAL A 165 22.76 -9.17 -5.33
N ASP A 166 23.06 -10.45 -5.43
CA ASP A 166 23.36 -11.28 -4.28
C ASP A 166 24.70 -10.85 -3.69
N ILE A 167 24.71 -10.36 -2.46
CA ILE A 167 25.95 -9.86 -1.85
C ILE A 167 26.91 -10.99 -1.47
N ALA A 168 26.42 -12.22 -1.30
CA ALA A 168 27.25 -13.37 -0.95
C ALA A 168 28.00 -13.93 -2.16
N THR A 169 27.32 -14.04 -3.31
CA THR A 169 27.89 -14.65 -4.53
C THR A 169 28.32 -13.63 -5.58
N ARG A 170 27.91 -12.36 -5.42
CA ARG A 170 28.07 -11.27 -6.40
C ARG A 170 27.26 -11.46 -7.69
N GLU A 171 26.38 -12.46 -7.75
CA GLU A 171 25.54 -12.73 -8.91
C GLU A 171 24.47 -11.63 -9.13
N HIS A 172 24.21 -11.31 -10.40
CA HIS A 172 23.13 -10.42 -10.81
C HIS A 172 21.82 -11.17 -10.97
N LEU A 173 20.75 -10.68 -10.36
CA LEU A 173 19.46 -11.35 -10.28
C LEU A 173 18.30 -10.42 -10.63
N ILE A 174 17.16 -11.01 -10.97
CA ILE A 174 15.86 -10.35 -11.00
C ILE A 174 15.11 -10.74 -9.74
N VAL A 175 14.59 -9.74 -9.03
CA VAL A 175 13.69 -9.94 -7.88
C VAL A 175 12.30 -9.49 -8.30
N LYS A 176 11.32 -10.40 -8.20
CA LYS A 176 9.90 -10.11 -8.36
C LYS A 176 9.26 -10.08 -6.99
N GLN A 177 8.67 -8.95 -6.62
CA GLN A 177 7.86 -8.80 -5.41
C GLN A 177 6.39 -9.05 -5.76
N ALA A 178 5.66 -9.71 -4.87
CA ALA A 178 4.21 -9.80 -4.87
C ALA A 178 3.63 -9.29 -3.55
N ARG A 179 2.77 -8.27 -3.63
CA ARG A 179 2.13 -7.66 -2.46
C ARG A 179 0.95 -8.48 -1.99
N ALA A 180 0.85 -8.68 -0.69
CA ALA A 180 -0.25 -9.42 -0.10
C ALA A 180 -1.61 -8.80 -0.44
N HIS A 181 -2.60 -9.64 -0.75
CA HIS A 181 -4.00 -9.29 -0.96
C HIS A 181 -4.29 -8.34 -2.14
N ALA A 182 -3.27 -7.95 -2.90
CA ALA A 182 -3.43 -7.07 -4.05
C ALA A 182 -3.89 -7.85 -5.29
N GLY A 183 -4.85 -7.29 -6.02
CA GLY A 183 -5.38 -7.87 -7.25
C GLY A 183 -6.02 -9.25 -7.05
N GLU A 184 -6.69 -9.48 -5.92
CA GLU A 184 -7.44 -10.72 -5.70
C GLU A 184 -8.50 -10.93 -6.79
N ASP A 185 -8.51 -12.10 -7.41
CA ASP A 185 -9.50 -12.48 -8.41
C ASP A 185 -10.74 -13.14 -7.79
N ALA A 186 -11.72 -13.53 -8.62
CA ALA A 186 -12.96 -14.17 -8.17
C ALA A 186 -12.75 -15.51 -7.44
N ASN A 187 -11.58 -16.14 -7.59
CA ASN A 187 -11.22 -17.39 -6.92
C ASN A 187 -10.38 -17.15 -5.65
N GLY A 188 -10.17 -15.90 -5.25
CA GLY A 188 -9.35 -15.55 -4.08
C GLY A 188 -7.84 -15.57 -4.35
N VAL A 189 -7.40 -15.60 -5.62
CA VAL A 189 -5.98 -15.62 -5.95
C VAL A 189 -5.45 -14.19 -6.02
N ASP A 190 -4.64 -13.80 -5.04
CA ASP A 190 -3.92 -12.52 -5.00
C ASP A 190 -2.60 -12.57 -5.77
N ALA A 191 -1.86 -11.45 -5.78
CA ALA A 191 -0.55 -11.36 -6.41
C ALA A 191 0.44 -12.41 -5.90
N ARG A 192 0.38 -12.79 -4.61
CA ARG A 192 1.26 -13.83 -4.05
C ARG A 192 0.86 -15.20 -4.56
N GLY A 193 -0.43 -15.49 -4.67
CA GLY A 193 -0.93 -16.71 -5.31
C GLY A 193 -0.40 -16.88 -6.73
N ARG A 194 -0.40 -15.79 -7.52
CA ARG A 194 0.18 -15.78 -8.87
C ARG A 194 1.70 -15.97 -8.86
N LEU A 195 2.43 -15.34 -7.92
CA LEU A 195 3.87 -15.54 -7.78
C LEU A 195 4.22 -16.98 -7.42
N ARG A 196 3.49 -17.61 -6.50
CA ARG A 196 3.66 -19.02 -6.12
C ARG A 196 3.37 -19.98 -7.28
N HIS A 197 2.34 -19.67 -8.07
CA HIS A 197 2.06 -20.41 -9.30
C HIS A 197 3.21 -20.29 -10.31
N GLU A 198 3.70 -19.06 -10.56
CA GLU A 198 4.86 -18.83 -11.42
C GLU A 198 6.09 -19.60 -10.92
N HIS A 199 6.37 -19.56 -9.62
CA HIS A 199 7.45 -20.32 -8.98
C HIS A 199 7.32 -21.83 -9.26
N THR A 200 6.12 -22.39 -9.12
CA THR A 200 5.85 -23.81 -9.37
C THR A 200 6.11 -24.17 -10.84
N VAL A 201 5.66 -23.34 -11.78
CA VAL A 201 5.88 -23.54 -13.22
C VAL A 201 7.36 -23.45 -13.56
N LEU A 202 8.09 -22.44 -13.07
CA LEU A 202 9.52 -22.28 -13.32
C LEU A 202 10.35 -23.41 -12.72
N ALA A 203 9.96 -23.91 -11.53
CA ALA A 203 10.62 -25.06 -10.92
C ALA A 203 10.42 -26.35 -11.74
N ALA A 204 9.21 -26.55 -12.29
CA ALA A 204 8.92 -27.70 -13.16
C ALA A 204 9.67 -27.65 -14.51
N LEU A 205 10.04 -26.45 -14.96
CA LEU A 205 10.80 -26.22 -16.20
C LEU A 205 12.30 -26.04 -15.95
N ALA A 206 12.80 -26.36 -14.77
CA ALA A 206 14.22 -26.23 -14.45
C ALA A 206 15.09 -27.06 -15.43
N GLY A 207 16.09 -26.41 -16.01
CA GLY A 207 17.02 -27.03 -16.98
C GLY A 207 16.56 -26.97 -18.45
N VAL A 208 15.36 -26.45 -18.73
CA VAL A 208 14.94 -26.16 -20.11
C VAL A 208 15.67 -24.91 -20.61
N ASP A 209 16.28 -25.01 -21.78
CA ASP A 209 17.01 -23.89 -22.38
C ASP A 209 16.09 -22.68 -22.61
N GLY A 210 16.60 -21.48 -22.31
CA GLY A 210 15.84 -20.22 -22.38
C GLY A 210 14.84 -19.97 -21.25
N VAL A 211 14.60 -20.90 -20.32
CA VAL A 211 13.70 -20.68 -19.16
C VAL A 211 14.48 -20.11 -17.97
N PRO A 212 14.01 -19.02 -17.33
CA PRO A 212 14.65 -18.48 -16.13
C PRO A 212 14.66 -19.48 -14.97
N GLN A 213 15.80 -19.60 -14.27
CA GLN A 213 15.91 -20.42 -13.07
C GLN A 213 15.55 -19.62 -11.82
N VAL A 214 14.71 -20.19 -10.97
CA VAL A 214 14.44 -19.65 -9.63
C VAL A 214 15.66 -19.87 -8.75
N ARG A 215 16.12 -18.79 -8.09
CA ARG A 215 17.19 -18.88 -7.09
C ARG A 215 16.66 -19.11 -5.68
N GLU A 216 15.66 -18.34 -5.29
CA GLU A 216 15.04 -18.41 -3.96
C GLU A 216 13.63 -17.82 -4.03
N HIS A 217 12.71 -18.35 -3.21
CA HIS A 217 11.42 -17.76 -2.91
C HIS A 217 11.34 -17.58 -1.39
N LEU A 218 11.06 -16.35 -0.94
CA LEU A 218 11.09 -15.98 0.47
C LEU A 218 9.93 -15.05 0.80
N ARG A 219 9.61 -14.95 2.08
CA ARG A 219 8.64 -13.97 2.58
C ARG A 219 9.35 -12.71 3.08
N HIS A 220 8.84 -11.53 2.73
CA HIS A 220 9.37 -10.24 3.20
C HIS A 220 8.26 -9.40 3.84
N GLY A 221 8.03 -9.61 5.14
CA GLY A 221 6.89 -9.04 5.86
C GLY A 221 5.59 -9.73 5.44
N ASP A 222 4.61 -8.96 4.98
CA ASP A 222 3.37 -9.52 4.44
C ASP A 222 3.53 -10.01 2.98
N ASP A 223 4.48 -9.42 2.26
CA ASP A 223 4.74 -9.66 0.84
C ASP A 223 5.64 -10.90 0.63
N GLU A 224 5.73 -11.33 -0.62
CA GLU A 224 6.66 -12.36 -1.11
C GLU A 224 7.60 -11.79 -2.19
#